data_AF-A0A1H9ZW57-F1
#
_entry.id   AF-A0A1H9ZW57-F1
#
_cell.length_a   1.000
_cell.length_b   1.000
_cell.length_c   1.000
_cell.angle_alpha   90.00
_cell.angle_beta   90.00
_cell.angle_gamma   90.00
#
_symmetry.space_group_name_H-M   'P 1'
#
loop_
_entity.id
_entity.type
_entity.pdbx_description
1 polymer ?
#
loop_
_entity_poly.entity_id
_entity_poly.type
_entity_poly.pdbx_seq_one_letter_code
_entity_poly.pdbx_strand_id
1 'polypeptide(L)'
;MAPSYFDELNASVTSEVLAADDRTLRLAASPLTGEEVAGLLRYQETFLGIAEADRSSEGLARAHTEAIQASGLPEARRVDQGNAIIRTFAGQRWAAGQLRDKLKLLESQGGAEAQERIQRIQGDLAKLEKRTALLARRYGDETLALLRQHEARLLALHVRLSQVLGLG
;
A
#
# COMPACT_ATOMS: atom_id res chain seq x y z
N MET A 1 -25.19 24.88 -23.77
CA MET A 1 -24.13 25.88 -23.47
C MET A 1 -22.82 25.28 -23.90
N ALA A 2 -22.10 25.92 -24.81
CA ALA A 2 -20.76 25.47 -25.22
C ALA A 2 -19.75 25.86 -24.12
N PRO A 3 -18.76 25.00 -23.80
CA PRO A 3 -17.70 25.35 -22.86
C PRO A 3 -16.94 26.60 -23.36
N SER A 4 -16.57 27.47 -22.42
CA SER A 4 -15.79 28.67 -22.72
C SER A 4 -14.37 28.28 -23.12
N TYR A 5 -13.79 28.97 -24.10
CA TYR A 5 -12.39 28.84 -24.50
C TYR A 5 -11.41 28.94 -23.31
N PHE A 6 -11.77 29.73 -22.28
CA PHE A 6 -10.98 29.85 -21.05
C PHE A 6 -11.07 28.62 -20.13
N ASP A 7 -12.19 27.89 -20.14
CA ASP A 7 -12.34 26.64 -19.40
C ASP A 7 -11.51 25.52 -20.06
N GLU A 8 -11.46 25.48 -21.39
CA GLU A 8 -10.64 24.54 -22.16
C GLU A 8 -9.13 24.80 -21.94
N LEU A 9 -8.71 26.07 -21.94
CA LEU A 9 -7.33 26.45 -21.61
C LEU A 9 -6.93 26.07 -20.18
N ASN A 10 -7.79 26.32 -19.19
CA ASN A 10 -7.50 25.96 -17.80
C ASN A 10 -7.45 24.43 -17.61
N ALA A 11 -8.33 23.67 -18.26
CA ALA A 11 -8.29 22.22 -18.25
C ALA A 11 -7.00 21.68 -18.91
N SER A 12 -6.58 22.28 -20.02
CA SER A 12 -5.34 21.92 -20.73
C SER A 12 -4.10 22.18 -19.88
N VAL A 13 -3.98 23.37 -19.28
CA VAL A 13 -2.83 23.75 -18.44
C VAL A 13 -2.76 22.87 -17.18
N THR A 14 -3.92 22.57 -16.56
CA THR A 14 -3.98 21.67 -15.40
C THR A 14 -3.57 20.25 -15.77
N SER A 15 -3.99 19.76 -16.94
CA SER A 15 -3.62 18.43 -17.44
C SER A 15 -2.13 18.32 -17.76
N GLU A 16 -1.53 19.34 -18.36
CA GLU A 16 -0.10 19.37 -18.70
C GLU A 16 0.79 19.43 -17.45
N VAL A 17 0.41 20.25 -16.46
CA VAL A 17 1.13 20.33 -15.18
C VAL A 17 1.05 19.00 -14.42
N LEU A 18 -0.13 18.36 -14.37
CA LEU A 18 -0.29 17.02 -13.79
C LEU A 18 0.52 15.96 -14.55
N ALA A 19 0.61 16.05 -15.88
CA ALA A 19 1.40 15.13 -16.69
C ALA A 19 2.91 15.31 -16.49
N ALA A 20 3.39 16.54 -16.34
CA ALA A 20 4.79 16.84 -16.02
C ALA A 20 5.18 16.35 -14.62
N ASP A 21 4.28 16.50 -13.64
CA ASP A 21 4.46 15.98 -12.28
C ASP A 21 4.46 14.44 -12.26
N ASP A 22 3.49 13.80 -12.95
CA ASP A 22 3.45 12.34 -13.10
C ASP A 22 4.72 11.79 -13.77
N ARG A 23 5.27 12.48 -14.79
CA ARG A 23 6.53 12.11 -15.43
C ARG A 23 7.71 12.23 -14.47
N THR A 24 7.77 13.30 -13.69
CA THR A 24 8.83 13.54 -12.70
C THR A 24 8.78 12.51 -11.58
N LEU A 25 7.59 12.18 -11.08
CA LEU A 25 7.36 11.14 -10.08
C LEU A 25 7.79 9.76 -10.56
N ARG A 26 7.52 9.41 -11.83
CA ARG A 26 7.97 8.15 -12.43
C ARG A 26 9.48 8.09 -12.61
N LEU A 27 10.11 9.18 -13.04
CA LEU A 27 11.57 9.23 -13.22
C LEU A 27 12.33 9.12 -11.88
N ALA A 28 11.72 9.55 -10.78
CA ALA A 28 12.29 9.44 -9.44
C ALA A 28 11.93 8.14 -8.71
N ALA A 29 11.00 7.34 -9.24
CA ALA A 29 10.55 6.10 -8.63
C ALA A 29 11.24 4.88 -9.25
N SER A 30 11.58 3.90 -8.42
CA SER A 30 12.12 2.62 -8.86
C SER A 30 11.03 1.55 -8.74
N PRO A 31 10.40 1.13 -9.86
CA PRO A 31 9.44 0.01 -9.90
C PRO A 31 10.00 -1.24 -9.23
N LEU A 32 9.15 -2.06 -8.61
CA LEU A 32 9.56 -3.34 -8.05
C LEU A 32 9.55 -4.42 -9.13
N THR A 33 10.61 -5.24 -9.19
CA THR A 33 10.63 -6.47 -9.96
C THR A 33 10.05 -7.64 -9.14
N GLY A 34 9.72 -8.75 -9.81
CA GLY A 34 9.25 -9.96 -9.11
C GLY A 34 10.28 -10.54 -8.14
N GLU A 35 11.57 -10.49 -8.50
CA GLU A 35 12.66 -10.92 -7.62
C GLU A 35 12.74 -10.05 -6.35
N GLU A 36 12.56 -8.75 -6.51
CA GLU A 36 12.56 -7.81 -5.39
C GLU A 36 11.37 -8.05 -4.46
N VAL A 37 10.17 -8.27 -5.00
CA VAL A 37 9.00 -8.63 -4.17
C VAL A 37 9.25 -9.95 -3.43
N ALA A 38 9.84 -10.96 -4.07
CA ALA A 38 10.19 -12.21 -3.42
C ALA A 38 11.24 -12.02 -2.30
N GLY A 39 12.25 -11.18 -2.52
CA GLY A 39 13.26 -10.83 -1.52
C GLY A 39 12.68 -10.06 -0.34
N LEU A 40 11.77 -9.12 -0.58
CA LEU A 40 11.08 -8.36 0.45
C LEU A 40 10.13 -9.25 1.29
N LEU A 41 9.50 -10.24 0.67
CA LEU A 41 8.71 -11.23 1.40
C LEU A 41 9.58 -12.05 2.37
N ARG A 42 10.73 -12.55 1.88
CA ARG A 42 11.70 -13.25 2.75
C ARG A 42 12.18 -12.37 3.89
N TYR A 43 12.50 -11.11 3.61
CA TYR A 43 12.86 -10.12 4.63
C TYR A 43 11.80 -10.07 5.73
N GLN A 44 10.53 -9.83 5.39
CA GLN A 44 9.47 -9.66 6.38
C GLN A 44 9.22 -10.93 7.19
N GLU A 45 9.33 -12.08 6.56
CA GLU A 45 9.15 -13.38 7.22
C GLU A 45 10.28 -13.69 8.19
N THR A 46 11.54 -13.49 7.78
CA THR A 46 12.70 -13.65 8.66
C THR A 46 12.65 -12.66 9.82
N PHE A 47 12.30 -11.39 9.54
CA PHE A 47 12.16 -10.38 10.57
C PHE A 47 11.13 -10.82 11.62
N LEU A 48 9.92 -11.21 11.18
CA LEU A 48 8.87 -11.65 12.09
C LEU A 48 9.24 -12.92 12.86
N GLY A 49 9.89 -13.89 12.22
CA GLY A 49 10.31 -15.13 12.86
C GLY A 49 11.22 -14.93 14.08
N ILE A 50 11.98 -13.83 14.10
CA ILE A 50 12.85 -13.46 15.22
C ILE A 50 12.14 -12.48 16.16
N ALA A 51 11.54 -11.42 15.60
CA ALA A 51 10.95 -10.33 16.36
C ALA A 51 9.70 -10.74 17.16
N GLU A 52 8.95 -11.75 16.71
CA GLU A 52 7.82 -12.28 17.48
C GLU A 52 8.26 -12.98 18.77
N ALA A 53 9.43 -13.62 18.75
CA ALA A 53 10.01 -14.30 19.91
C ALA A 53 10.72 -13.33 20.86
N ASP A 54 11.30 -12.25 20.32
CA ASP A 54 12.08 -11.27 21.08
C ASP A 54 11.82 -9.85 20.58
N ARG A 55 10.92 -9.15 21.29
CA ARG A 55 10.50 -7.77 20.98
C ARG A 55 11.37 -6.70 21.64
N SER A 56 12.48 -7.09 22.26
CA SER A 56 13.44 -6.12 22.82
C SER A 56 14.12 -5.33 21.70
N SER A 57 14.74 -4.19 22.03
CA SER A 57 15.50 -3.40 21.05
C SER A 57 16.64 -4.22 20.41
N GLU A 58 17.29 -5.09 21.19
CA GLU A 58 18.34 -5.98 20.71
C GLU A 58 17.77 -7.08 19.80
N GLY A 59 16.63 -7.67 20.17
CA GLY A 59 15.90 -8.64 19.36
C GLY A 59 15.48 -8.09 18.00
N LEU A 60 14.95 -6.86 17.98
CA LEU A 60 14.57 -6.17 16.74
C LEU A 60 15.78 -5.81 15.86
N ALA A 61 16.90 -5.39 16.46
CA ALA A 61 18.13 -5.11 15.72
C ALA A 61 18.71 -6.39 15.08
N ARG A 62 18.68 -7.51 15.80
CA ARG A 62 19.05 -8.83 15.27
C ARG A 62 18.10 -9.24 14.13
N ALA A 63 16.80 -9.14 14.36
CA ALA A 63 15.77 -9.46 13.36
C ALA A 63 15.99 -8.69 12.05
N HIS A 64 16.27 -7.38 12.15
CA HIS A 64 16.57 -6.54 10.99
C HIS A 64 17.83 -7.01 10.24
N THR A 65 18.91 -7.26 10.97
CA THR A 65 20.19 -7.69 10.39
C THR A 65 20.07 -9.01 9.64
N GLU A 66 19.44 -10.01 10.26
CA GLU A 66 19.22 -11.32 9.63
C GLU A 66 18.24 -11.24 8.46
N ALA A 67 17.19 -10.43 8.57
CA ALA A 67 16.23 -10.22 7.50
C ALA A 67 16.86 -9.56 6.26
N ILE A 68 17.76 -8.58 6.43
CA ILE A 68 18.50 -7.99 5.30
C ILE A 68 19.28 -9.09 4.55
N GLN A 69 19.99 -9.95 5.29
CA GLN A 69 20.76 -11.04 4.68
C GLN A 69 19.84 -12.05 3.96
N ALA A 70 18.74 -12.45 4.60
CA ALA A 70 17.77 -13.39 4.04
C ALA A 70 17.02 -12.85 2.81
N SER A 71 16.90 -11.51 2.68
CA SER A 71 16.27 -10.89 1.52
C SER A 71 16.98 -11.25 0.22
N GLY A 72 18.31 -11.45 0.27
CA GLY A 72 19.15 -11.65 -0.91
C GLY A 72 19.21 -10.42 -1.83
N LEU A 73 18.72 -9.26 -1.38
CA LEU A 73 18.77 -8.03 -2.16
C LEU A 73 20.15 -7.39 -2.03
N PRO A 74 20.71 -6.87 -3.14
CA PRO A 74 22.11 -6.42 -3.19
C PRO A 74 22.36 -5.18 -2.33
N GLU A 75 21.33 -4.35 -2.09
CA GLU A 75 21.44 -3.09 -1.37
C GLU A 75 20.40 -2.98 -0.26
N ALA A 76 20.84 -2.68 0.97
CA ALA A 76 19.94 -2.43 2.10
C ALA A 76 18.94 -1.29 1.79
N ARG A 77 19.38 -0.26 1.06
CA ARG A 77 18.51 0.82 0.59
C ARG A 77 17.31 0.29 -0.22
N ARG A 78 17.51 -0.77 -1.00
CA ARG A 78 16.44 -1.35 -1.81
C ARG A 78 15.41 -2.07 -0.95
N VAL A 79 15.87 -2.75 0.11
CA VAL A 79 15.00 -3.36 1.13
C VAL A 79 14.10 -2.29 1.76
N ASP A 80 14.67 -1.17 2.20
CA ASP A 80 13.92 -0.09 2.86
C ASP A 80 12.86 0.55 1.94
N GLN A 81 13.27 0.89 0.72
CA GLN A 81 12.38 1.48 -0.28
C GLN A 81 11.25 0.52 -0.64
N GLY A 82 11.57 -0.75 -0.90
CA GLY A 82 10.57 -1.77 -1.23
C GLY A 82 9.59 -2.02 -0.08
N ASN A 83 10.09 -2.10 1.16
CA ASN A 83 9.23 -2.24 2.34
C ASN A 83 8.34 -1.00 2.56
N ALA A 84 8.77 0.21 2.19
CA ALA A 84 7.90 1.39 2.25
C ALA A 84 6.73 1.30 1.24
N ILE A 85 6.99 0.80 0.03
CA ILE A 85 5.96 0.56 -0.99
C ILE A 85 4.97 -0.51 -0.50
N ILE A 86 5.49 -1.66 -0.04
CA ILE A 86 4.67 -2.76 0.49
C ILE A 86 3.81 -2.30 1.67
N ARG A 87 4.38 -1.56 2.64
CA ARG A 87 3.62 -1.05 3.79
C ARG A 87 2.48 -0.12 3.37
N THR A 88 2.74 0.75 2.39
CA THR A 88 1.71 1.65 1.86
C THR A 88 0.58 0.87 1.19
N PHE A 89 0.93 -0.10 0.34
CA PHE A 89 -0.05 -0.97 -0.31
C PHE A 89 -0.84 -1.78 0.73
N ALA A 90 -0.16 -2.57 1.56
CA ALA A 90 -0.79 -3.44 2.54
C ALA A 90 -1.65 -2.68 3.55
N GLY A 91 -1.22 -1.49 4.00
CA GLY A 91 -2.02 -0.63 4.88
C GLY A 91 -3.32 -0.15 4.23
N GLN A 92 -3.29 0.24 2.95
CA GLN A 92 -4.51 0.59 2.20
C GLN A 92 -5.42 -0.62 2.01
N ARG A 93 -4.86 -1.79 1.71
CA ARG A 93 -5.63 -3.04 1.54
C ARG A 93 -6.26 -3.50 2.85
N TRP A 94 -5.54 -3.38 3.96
CA TRP A 94 -6.04 -3.70 5.30
C TRP A 94 -7.19 -2.77 5.69
N ALA A 95 -7.04 -1.46 5.52
CA ALA A 95 -8.10 -0.49 5.77
C ALA A 95 -9.35 -0.77 4.91
N ALA A 96 -9.17 -1.12 3.63
CA ALA A 96 -10.28 -1.51 2.76
C ALA A 96 -10.97 -2.79 3.26
N GLY A 97 -10.21 -3.77 3.75
CA GLY A 97 -10.75 -4.97 4.42
C GLY A 97 -11.63 -4.62 5.61
N GLN A 98 -11.14 -3.77 6.53
CA GLN A 98 -11.88 -3.32 7.72
C GLN A 98 -13.20 -2.63 7.35
N LEU A 99 -13.19 -1.77 6.32
CA LEU A 99 -14.40 -1.11 5.83
C LEU A 99 -15.39 -2.10 5.21
N ARG A 100 -14.91 -3.11 4.45
CA ARG A 100 -15.77 -4.16 3.89
C ARG A 100 -16.42 -5.02 4.97
N ASP A 101 -15.69 -5.35 6.03
CA ASP A 101 -16.25 -6.12 7.14
C ASP A 101 -17.29 -5.29 7.92
N LYS A 102 -17.04 -3.99 8.10
CA LYS A 102 -18.02 -3.06 8.67
C LYS A 102 -19.28 -2.93 7.81
N LEU A 103 -19.15 -2.94 6.48
CA LEU A 103 -20.30 -2.94 5.57
C LEU A 103 -21.18 -4.18 5.77
N LYS A 104 -20.58 -5.38 5.78
CA LYS A 104 -21.31 -6.63 6.01
C LYS A 104 -22.10 -6.61 7.31
N LEU A 105 -21.50 -6.05 8.37
CA LEU A 105 -22.19 -5.90 9.66
C LEU A 105 -23.38 -4.94 9.58
N LEU A 106 -23.23 -3.79 8.93
CA LEU A 106 -24.31 -2.80 8.79
C LEU A 106 -25.45 -3.31 7.89
N GLU A 107 -25.12 -4.03 6.82
CA GLU A 107 -26.10 -4.65 5.93
C GLU A 107 -26.99 -5.66 6.68
N SER A 108 -26.45 -6.31 7.72
CA SER A 108 -27.22 -7.23 8.58
C SER A 108 -28.14 -6.54 9.60
N GLN A 109 -27.91 -5.25 9.91
CA GLN A 109 -28.67 -4.49 10.91
C GLN A 109 -29.93 -3.83 10.33
N GLY A 110 -29.90 -3.41 9.06
CA GLY A 110 -31.03 -2.76 8.38
C GLY A 110 -31.38 -1.36 8.94
N GLY A 111 -32.34 -0.70 8.29
CA GLY A 111 -32.85 0.62 8.70
C GLY A 111 -32.21 1.83 8.01
N ALA A 112 -32.85 2.99 8.10
CA ALA A 112 -32.44 4.21 7.40
C ALA A 112 -31.06 4.72 7.86
N GLU A 113 -30.77 4.67 9.16
CA GLU A 113 -29.47 5.09 9.70
C GLU A 113 -28.32 4.16 9.25
N ALA A 114 -28.58 2.85 9.15
CA ALA A 114 -27.62 1.90 8.59
C ALA A 114 -27.36 2.20 7.11
N GLN A 115 -28.40 2.55 6.34
CA GLN A 115 -28.27 2.90 4.92
C GLN A 115 -27.39 4.13 4.68
N GLU A 116 -27.54 5.18 5.49
CA GLU A 116 -26.67 6.37 5.43
C GLU A 116 -25.20 6.04 5.76
N ARG A 117 -24.97 5.13 6.72
CA ARG A 117 -23.63 4.67 7.08
C ARG A 117 -23.01 3.81 5.97
N ILE A 118 -23.80 2.95 5.33
CA ILE A 118 -23.39 2.14 4.18
C ILE A 118 -22.89 3.03 3.04
N GLN A 119 -23.68 4.05 2.65
CA GLN A 119 -23.29 4.97 1.56
C GLN A 119 -21.97 5.70 1.86
N ARG A 120 -21.78 6.14 3.10
CA ARG A 120 -20.52 6.80 3.53
C ARG A 120 -19.32 5.86 3.40
N ILE A 121 -19.44 4.62 3.91
CA ILE A 121 -18.34 3.65 3.86
C ILE A 121 -18.03 3.24 2.41
N GLN A 122 -19.03 3.10 1.54
CA GLN A 122 -18.83 2.85 0.11
C GLN A 122 -18.03 4.00 -0.55
N GLY A 123 -18.34 5.25 -0.19
CA GLY A 123 -17.57 6.41 -0.64
C GLY A 123 -16.11 6.38 -0.18
N ASP A 124 -15.85 5.98 1.06
CA ASP A 124 -14.49 5.88 1.60
C ASP A 124 -13.70 4.71 0.99
N LEU A 125 -14.36 3.58 0.72
CA LEU A 125 -13.78 2.48 -0.05
C LEU A 125 -13.36 2.93 -1.45
N ALA A 126 -14.21 3.69 -2.15
CA ALA A 126 -13.86 4.22 -3.48
C ALA A 126 -12.64 5.17 -3.42
N LYS A 127 -12.50 5.96 -2.35
CA LYS A 127 -11.30 6.80 -2.14
C LYS A 127 -10.05 5.97 -1.89
N LEU A 128 -10.14 4.90 -1.10
CA LEU A 128 -9.01 3.99 -0.85
C LEU A 128 -8.56 3.28 -2.14
N GLU A 129 -9.50 2.76 -2.93
CA GLU A 129 -9.16 2.12 -4.21
C GLU A 129 -8.51 3.11 -5.20
N LYS A 130 -8.98 4.37 -5.23
CA LYS A 130 -8.30 5.42 -6.00
C LYS A 130 -6.87 5.68 -5.51
N ARG A 131 -6.64 5.73 -4.19
CA ARG A 131 -5.29 5.88 -3.62
C ARG A 131 -4.38 4.69 -3.94
N THR A 132 -4.91 3.47 -3.94
CA THR A 132 -4.18 2.28 -4.38
C THR A 132 -3.82 2.36 -5.86
N ALA A 133 -4.73 2.86 -6.71
CA ALA A 133 -4.43 3.09 -8.13
C ALA A 133 -3.32 4.13 -8.36
N LEU A 134 -3.13 5.11 -7.45
CA LEU A 134 -2.01 6.06 -7.53
C LEU A 134 -0.63 5.39 -7.36
N LEU A 135 -0.56 4.21 -6.73
CA LEU A 135 0.69 3.44 -6.68
C LEU A 135 1.13 3.01 -8.07
N ALA A 136 0.20 2.62 -8.94
CA ALA A 136 0.52 2.28 -10.33
C ALA A 136 1.00 3.50 -11.11
N ARG A 137 0.44 4.69 -10.85
CA ARG A 137 0.94 5.92 -11.48
C ARG A 137 2.40 6.19 -11.12
N ARG A 138 2.77 6.01 -9.86
CA ARG A 138 4.11 6.31 -9.33
C ARG A 138 5.13 5.22 -9.61
N TYR A 139 4.78 3.95 -9.41
CA TYR A 139 5.71 2.81 -9.46
C TYR A 139 5.49 1.89 -10.67
N GLY A 140 4.54 2.22 -11.55
CA GLY A 140 4.18 1.41 -12.71
C GLY A 140 3.08 0.37 -12.41
N ASP A 141 2.31 0.04 -13.45
CA ASP A 141 1.23 -0.97 -13.37
C ASP A 141 1.76 -2.36 -13.00
N GLU A 142 2.98 -2.70 -13.44
CA GLU A 142 3.63 -3.97 -13.14
C GLU A 142 3.89 -4.12 -11.63
N THR A 143 4.37 -3.07 -10.96
CA THR A 143 4.53 -3.08 -9.50
C THR A 143 3.20 -3.34 -8.80
N LEU A 144 2.12 -2.66 -9.22
CA LEU A 144 0.81 -2.87 -8.59
C LEU A 144 0.28 -4.29 -8.86
N ALA A 145 0.50 -4.84 -10.06
CA ALA A 145 0.11 -6.20 -10.42
C ALA A 145 0.84 -7.24 -9.54
N LEU A 146 2.16 -7.09 -9.36
CA LEU A 146 2.96 -7.95 -8.48
C LEU A 146 2.47 -7.87 -7.02
N LEU A 147 2.21 -6.68 -6.51
CA LEU A 147 1.69 -6.52 -5.15
C LEU A 147 0.32 -7.17 -4.98
N ARG A 148 -0.57 -7.06 -5.98
CA ARG A 148 -1.88 -7.74 -5.98
C ARG A 148 -1.75 -9.27 -6.03
N GLN A 149 -0.80 -9.80 -6.81
CA GLN A 149 -0.52 -11.24 -6.85
C GLN A 149 -0.17 -11.80 -5.47
N HIS A 150 0.48 -11.01 -4.63
CA HIS A 150 0.89 -11.40 -3.28
C HIS A 150 0.03 -10.79 -2.16
N GLU A 151 -1.12 -10.19 -2.47
CA GLU A 151 -1.91 -9.38 -1.52
C GLU A 151 -2.23 -10.11 -0.22
N ALA A 152 -2.71 -11.35 -0.29
CA ALA A 152 -3.07 -12.13 0.90
C ALA A 152 -1.86 -12.35 1.84
N ARG A 153 -0.69 -12.67 1.27
CA ARG A 153 0.55 -12.88 2.05
C ARG A 153 1.05 -11.56 2.64
N LEU A 154 1.06 -10.49 1.85
CA LEU A 154 1.47 -9.16 2.29
C LEU A 154 0.56 -8.62 3.40
N LEU A 155 -0.75 -8.86 3.32
CA LEU A 155 -1.71 -8.50 4.37
C LEU A 155 -1.46 -9.26 5.66
N ALA A 156 -1.24 -10.58 5.58
CA ALA A 156 -0.95 -11.38 6.76
C ALA A 156 0.35 -10.92 7.46
N LEU A 157 1.40 -10.63 6.69
CA LEU A 157 2.66 -10.09 7.21
C LEU A 157 2.47 -8.69 7.80
N HIS A 158 1.71 -7.82 7.15
CA HIS A 158 1.42 -6.47 7.64
C HIS A 158 0.74 -6.48 9.01
N VAL A 159 -0.30 -7.30 9.19
CA VAL A 159 -1.02 -7.40 10.48
C VAL A 159 -0.08 -7.87 11.59
N ARG A 160 0.74 -8.88 11.33
CA ARG A 160 1.73 -9.40 12.30
C ARG A 160 2.80 -8.36 12.64
N LEU A 161 3.34 -7.67 11.62
CA LEU A 161 4.32 -6.59 11.81
C LEU A 161 3.76 -5.46 12.67
N SER A 162 2.52 -5.04 12.43
CA SER A 162 1.86 -4.01 13.22
C SER A 162 1.76 -4.38 14.71
N GLN A 163 1.46 -5.65 15.02
CA GLN A 163 1.40 -6.15 16.39
C GLN A 163 2.77 -6.22 17.08
N VAL A 164 3.81 -6.59 16.35
CA VAL A 164 5.19 -6.67 16.86
C VAL A 164 5.75 -5.28 17.13
N LEU A 165 5.52 -4.35 16.21
CA LEU A 165 6.06 -2.99 16.27
C LEU A 165 5.21 -2.02 17.11
N GLY A 166 4.08 -2.48 17.66
CA GLY A 166 3.16 -1.62 18.41
C GLY A 166 2.48 -0.54 17.56
N LEU A 167 2.39 -0.76 16.24
CA LEU A 167 1.72 0.11 15.29
C LEU A 167 0.25 -0.31 15.19
N GLY A 168 -0.51 -0.11 16.27
CA GLY A 168 -1.93 -0.43 16.38
C GLY A 168 -2.77 0.79 16.74
#